data_AF-A0A6M4Y9T8-F1
#
_entry.id   AF-A0A6M4Y9T8-F1
#
_cell.length_a   1.000
_cell.length_b   1.000
_cell.length_c   1.000
_cell.angle_alpha   90.00
_cell.angle_beta   90.00
_cell.angle_gamma   90.00
#
_symmetry.space_group_name_H-M   'P 1'
#
loop_
_entity.id
_entity.type
_entity.pdbx_description
1 polymer ?
#
loop_
_entity_poly.entity_id
_entity_poly.type
_entity_poly.pdbx_seq_one_letter_code
_entity_poly.pdbx_strand_id
1 'polypeptide(L)'
;MWLRQIGVVLCWSSLVLATHIAQADDTELFIYDFNKAGDFRPKVLLIFDTSGSMKETMQVSEAFDPAKIYPALPNDPDAGNSKKYIYFSSNSSVPSINSSTRFPDSVNACATSKSPLSSVGQFVSAIWSYKETNFLFWRYWSWGSIRGEQENDIKLIDCQQDVTVRNTANPYSGTLTIGAGYPIKGNSSATAAYTADVANAYNNNTGITLYSANYIRWYHGPGQPVSKSRLSIAKSAVTELISSTPGVDFGLAVFNENSSRNANTNGGRIVRNILGSETSLGNGKTGEQDLLDKVNALNADGNTPLCETLQEAYQFFGGESVVYGTQGGSLSPARDTSAEKSNGTYKAPYDNCSNNGYVIYITDGEPTNDSSSDNTVKDLINTLSDNDKRAYGTAVSYGSGSSRGSSYLAALAGYTG
;
A
#
# COMPACT_ATOMS: atom_id res chain seq x y z
N MET A 1 65.52 18.84 -48.90
CA MET A 1 64.37 17.92 -48.76
C MET A 1 63.88 18.06 -47.32
N TRP A 2 63.08 19.09 -47.01
CA TRP A 2 61.60 19.09 -47.01
C TRP A 2 61.02 18.00 -46.09
N LEU A 3 60.14 18.25 -45.11
CA LEU A 3 59.62 19.49 -44.51
C LEU A 3 58.91 19.11 -43.18
N ARG A 4 59.25 19.86 -42.14
CA ARG A 4 58.49 20.24 -40.94
C ARG A 4 56.95 20.06 -40.90
N GLN A 5 56.48 19.65 -39.71
CA GLN A 5 55.44 20.26 -38.84
C GLN A 5 53.91 20.13 -39.11
N ILE A 6 53.21 19.82 -37.99
CA ILE A 6 51.89 20.32 -37.50
C ILE A 6 50.57 19.61 -37.92
N GLY A 7 49.71 19.39 -36.91
CA GLY A 7 48.23 19.35 -36.98
C GLY A 7 47.62 17.97 -36.71
N VAL A 8 47.02 17.64 -35.56
CA VAL A 8 45.80 18.16 -34.88
C VAL A 8 44.50 17.89 -35.67
N VAL A 9 43.66 17.02 -35.06
CA VAL A 9 42.19 16.91 -35.13
C VAL A 9 41.53 16.23 -36.34
N LEU A 10 40.85 15.10 -36.05
CA LEU A 10 39.45 14.76 -36.40
C LEU A 10 39.21 13.32 -35.88
N CYS A 11 38.74 13.13 -34.66
CA CYS A 11 37.31 13.14 -34.30
C CYS A 11 36.51 12.13 -35.13
N TRP A 12 36.15 11.00 -34.51
CA TRP A 12 34.82 10.37 -34.57
C TRP A 12 34.82 9.16 -33.63
N SER A 13 34.92 9.44 -32.33
CA SER A 13 34.34 8.58 -31.31
C SER A 13 32.83 8.69 -31.44
N SER A 14 32.22 7.73 -32.13
CA SER A 14 30.78 7.48 -32.11
C SER A 14 30.39 6.99 -30.71
N LEU A 15 30.35 7.93 -29.76
CA LEU A 15 29.67 7.74 -28.49
C LEU A 15 28.18 7.87 -28.82
N VAL A 16 27.54 6.73 -29.12
CA VAL A 16 26.09 6.65 -29.16
C VAL A 16 25.63 7.01 -27.75
N LEU A 17 25.15 8.23 -27.56
CA LEU A 17 24.29 8.56 -26.43
C LEU A 17 23.06 7.67 -26.58
N ALA A 18 23.09 6.51 -25.93
CA ALA A 18 21.88 5.84 -25.53
C ALA A 18 21.18 6.81 -24.57
N THR A 19 20.26 7.61 -25.10
CA THR A 19 19.22 8.21 -24.28
C THR A 19 18.48 7.04 -23.65
N HIS A 20 18.80 6.73 -22.39
CA HIS A 20 17.95 5.90 -21.57
C HIS A 20 16.63 6.67 -21.45
N ILE A 21 15.69 6.33 -22.32
CA ILE A 21 14.29 6.60 -22.06
C ILE A 21 14.01 5.71 -20.85
N ALA A 22 14.02 6.33 -19.66
CA ALA A 22 13.37 5.74 -18.51
C ALA A 22 11.88 5.69 -18.88
N GLN A 23 11.43 4.56 -19.43
CA GLN A 23 10.03 4.24 -19.39
C GLN A 23 9.70 4.01 -17.93
N ALA A 24 8.89 4.91 -17.36
CA ALA A 24 8.22 4.63 -16.11
C ALA A 24 7.30 3.44 -16.38
N ASP A 25 7.74 2.27 -15.93
CA ASP A 25 6.90 1.10 -15.80
C ASP A 25 6.16 1.22 -14.47
N ASP A 26 4.91 0.74 -14.42
CA ASP A 26 4.07 0.76 -13.22
C ASP A 26 4.89 0.29 -12.02
N THR A 27 5.06 1.15 -11.01
CA THR A 27 5.80 0.78 -9.81
C THR A 27 4.93 -0.20 -9.04
N GLU A 28 5.11 -1.50 -9.31
CA GLU A 28 4.59 -2.54 -8.46
C GLU A 28 5.19 -2.33 -7.07
N LEU A 29 4.35 -1.89 -6.14
CA LEU A 29 4.69 -1.84 -4.74
C LEU A 29 4.94 -3.29 -4.31
N PHE A 30 6.21 -3.67 -4.16
CA PHE A 30 6.60 -4.89 -3.48
C PHE A 30 6.22 -4.73 -2.01
N ILE A 31 4.94 -4.94 -1.71
CA ILE A 31 4.42 -5.08 -0.36
C ILE A 31 5.14 -6.29 0.22
N TYR A 32 6.12 -6.03 1.10
CA TYR A 32 6.70 -7.02 2.00
C TYR A 32 5.55 -7.88 2.54
N ASP A 33 5.69 -9.20 2.51
CA ASP A 33 4.66 -10.17 2.88
C ASP A 33 4.20 -9.97 4.34
N PHE A 34 3.35 -8.96 4.57
CA PHE A 34 2.87 -8.53 5.89
C PHE A 34 1.97 -9.60 6.53
N ASN A 35 1.61 -10.64 5.78
CA ASN A 35 0.84 -11.79 6.23
C ASN A 35 1.71 -12.88 6.90
N LYS A 36 3.05 -12.80 6.83
CA LYS A 36 3.95 -13.72 7.56
C LYS A 36 4.09 -13.42 9.04
N ALA A 37 3.54 -12.31 9.49
CA ALA A 37 3.57 -11.89 10.86
C ALA A 37 2.30 -12.43 11.55
N GLY A 38 2.45 -13.08 12.71
CA GLY A 38 1.32 -13.50 13.55
C GLY A 38 0.61 -12.29 14.17
N ASP A 39 0.74 -12.08 15.48
CA ASP A 39 0.24 -10.88 16.20
C ASP A 39 0.94 -9.56 15.82
N PHE A 40 1.69 -9.52 14.71
CA PHE A 40 2.51 -8.37 14.32
C PHE A 40 1.81 -7.57 13.23
N ARG A 41 1.53 -6.29 13.52
CA ARG A 41 0.93 -5.34 12.57
C ARG A 41 1.98 -4.30 12.17
N PRO A 42 2.37 -4.25 10.89
CA PRO A 42 3.34 -3.27 10.41
C PRO A 42 2.88 -1.83 10.66
N LYS A 43 3.81 -0.95 11.04
CA LYS A 43 3.56 0.48 11.25
C LYS A 43 4.03 1.24 10.02
N VAL A 44 3.10 1.75 9.23
CA VAL A 44 3.39 2.42 7.95
C VAL A 44 2.98 3.89 8.02
N LEU A 45 3.92 4.80 7.79
CA LEU A 45 3.63 6.22 7.59
C LEU A 45 3.56 6.52 6.09
N LEU A 46 2.39 6.93 5.63
CA LEU A 46 2.21 7.46 4.28
C LEU A 46 2.60 8.93 4.28
N ILE A 47 3.60 9.32 3.48
CA ILE A 47 3.96 10.72 3.25
C ILE A 47 3.37 11.15 1.91
N PHE A 48 2.37 12.01 1.98
CA PHE A 48 1.63 12.44 0.81
C PHE A 48 2.13 13.80 0.32
N ASP A 49 2.59 13.82 -0.93
CA ASP A 49 2.94 15.04 -1.62
C ASP A 49 1.69 15.87 -1.90
N THR A 50 1.66 17.03 -1.26
CA THR A 50 0.61 18.03 -1.44
C THR A 50 1.13 19.23 -2.21
N SER A 51 2.26 19.18 -2.91
CA SER A 51 2.82 20.31 -3.65
C SER A 51 1.94 20.76 -4.83
N GLY A 52 2.22 21.94 -5.39
CA GLY A 52 1.48 22.49 -6.52
C GLY A 52 1.57 21.65 -7.81
N SER A 53 2.67 20.93 -8.05
CA SER A 53 2.86 20.05 -9.22
C SER A 53 1.84 18.91 -9.25
N MET A 54 1.35 18.50 -8.08
CA MET A 54 0.32 17.48 -7.96
C MET A 54 -1.06 17.90 -8.54
N LYS A 55 -1.23 19.17 -8.93
CA LYS A 55 -2.39 19.66 -9.72
C LYS A 55 -2.34 19.24 -11.18
N GLU A 56 -1.15 18.92 -11.72
CA GLU A 56 -0.99 18.55 -13.12
C GLU A 56 -1.87 17.35 -13.47
N THR A 57 -2.56 17.45 -14.60
CA THR A 57 -3.48 16.43 -15.07
C THR A 57 -2.82 15.51 -16.07
N MET A 58 -3.08 14.21 -15.95
CA MET A 58 -2.65 13.20 -16.89
C MET A 58 -3.86 12.38 -17.36
N GLN A 59 -3.76 11.82 -18.56
CA GLN A 59 -4.77 10.88 -19.06
C GLN A 59 -4.49 9.51 -18.45
N VAL A 60 -5.47 8.99 -17.72
CA VAL A 60 -5.43 7.65 -17.14
C VAL A 60 -6.67 6.88 -17.56
N SER A 61 -6.63 5.56 -17.46
CA SER A 61 -7.85 4.76 -17.55
C SER A 61 -8.81 5.16 -16.43
N GLU A 62 -10.12 5.17 -16.72
CA GLU A 62 -11.15 5.37 -15.72
C GLU A 62 -10.91 4.47 -14.50
N ALA A 63 -11.08 5.00 -13.30
CA ALA A 63 -10.97 4.18 -12.09
C ALA A 63 -12.12 3.17 -12.02
N PHE A 64 -11.91 2.10 -11.26
CA PHE A 64 -12.98 1.15 -10.97
C PHE A 64 -14.12 1.86 -10.25
N ASP A 65 -15.32 1.76 -10.81
CA ASP A 65 -16.55 2.21 -10.19
C ASP A 65 -17.37 0.96 -9.81
N PRO A 66 -17.52 0.63 -8.52
CA PRO A 66 -18.26 -0.54 -8.07
C PRO A 66 -19.76 -0.48 -8.47
N ALA A 67 -20.31 0.71 -8.70
CA ALA A 67 -21.69 0.87 -9.15
C ALA A 67 -21.86 0.65 -10.66
N LYS A 68 -20.76 0.67 -11.43
CA LYS A 68 -20.76 0.42 -12.87
C LYS A 68 -20.66 -1.09 -13.13
N ILE A 69 -21.55 -1.59 -13.99
CA ILE A 69 -21.46 -2.95 -14.51
C ILE A 69 -20.58 -2.93 -15.76
N TYR A 70 -19.40 -3.52 -15.67
CA TYR A 70 -18.48 -3.60 -16.80
C TYR A 70 -18.89 -4.74 -17.75
N PRO A 71 -18.81 -4.52 -19.08
CA PRO A 71 -19.24 -5.53 -20.05
C PRO A 71 -18.38 -6.79 -19.95
N ALA A 72 -18.98 -7.93 -20.29
CA ALA A 72 -18.26 -9.19 -20.38
C ALA A 72 -17.14 -9.10 -21.42
N LEU A 73 -15.97 -9.65 -21.07
CA LEU A 73 -14.80 -9.68 -21.94
C LEU A 73 -14.86 -10.91 -22.87
N PRO A 74 -14.05 -10.94 -23.95
CA PRO A 74 -13.91 -12.15 -24.77
C PRO A 74 -13.52 -13.36 -23.91
N ASN A 75 -14.20 -14.50 -24.12
CA ASN A 75 -14.02 -15.75 -23.37
C ASN A 75 -14.35 -15.65 -21.87
N ASP A 76 -15.19 -14.70 -21.45
CA ASP A 76 -15.72 -14.65 -20.09
C ASP A 76 -16.59 -15.91 -19.79
N PRO A 77 -16.21 -16.74 -18.81
CA PRO A 77 -16.90 -17.98 -18.49
C PRO A 77 -18.27 -17.78 -17.80
N ASP A 78 -18.59 -16.56 -17.36
CA ASP A 78 -19.87 -16.18 -16.76
C ASP A 78 -20.30 -14.79 -17.25
N ALA A 79 -20.42 -14.63 -18.57
CA ALA A 79 -20.86 -13.39 -19.20
C ALA A 79 -22.22 -12.87 -18.67
N GLY A 80 -23.09 -13.77 -18.21
CA GLY A 80 -24.38 -13.44 -17.57
C GLY A 80 -24.29 -13.06 -16.09
N ASN A 81 -23.09 -13.12 -15.48
CA ASN A 81 -22.82 -12.84 -14.06
C ASN A 81 -23.69 -13.66 -13.09
N SER A 82 -24.07 -14.87 -13.50
CA SER A 82 -24.97 -15.75 -12.76
C SER A 82 -24.30 -16.42 -11.57
N LYS A 83 -23.01 -16.76 -11.71
CA LYS A 83 -22.19 -17.39 -10.69
C LYS A 83 -21.48 -16.35 -9.82
N LYS A 84 -21.36 -15.11 -10.30
CA LYS A 84 -20.63 -14.01 -9.66
C LYS A 84 -19.24 -14.49 -9.25
N TYR A 85 -18.46 -14.95 -10.23
CA TYR A 85 -17.16 -15.53 -9.94
C TYR A 85 -16.26 -14.58 -9.15
N ILE A 86 -15.56 -15.17 -8.20
CA ILE A 86 -14.46 -14.57 -7.46
C ILE A 86 -13.19 -15.29 -7.92
N TYR A 87 -12.22 -14.51 -8.37
CA TYR A 87 -10.92 -15.00 -8.83
C TYR A 87 -9.91 -14.82 -7.73
N PHE A 88 -8.86 -15.62 -7.72
CA PHE A 88 -7.83 -15.53 -6.70
C PHE A 88 -6.42 -15.63 -7.28
N SER A 89 -5.50 -14.95 -6.61
CA SER A 89 -4.08 -14.89 -6.97
C SER A 89 -3.19 -14.89 -5.72
N SER A 90 -2.03 -15.54 -5.81
CA SER A 90 -1.05 -15.63 -4.72
C SER A 90 0.12 -14.65 -4.84
N ASN A 91 0.20 -13.91 -5.95
CA ASN A 91 1.26 -12.94 -6.23
C ASN A 91 0.70 -11.54 -6.51
N SER A 92 -0.57 -11.30 -6.13
CA SER A 92 -1.26 -10.02 -6.35
C SER A 92 -1.41 -9.57 -7.81
N SER A 93 -1.06 -10.41 -8.79
CA SER A 93 -1.36 -10.12 -10.19
C SER A 93 -2.85 -10.36 -10.45
N VAL A 94 -3.51 -9.42 -11.15
CA VAL A 94 -4.93 -9.52 -11.49
C VAL A 94 -5.11 -10.64 -12.53
N PRO A 95 -5.81 -11.74 -12.21
CA PRO A 95 -6.00 -12.84 -13.15
C PRO A 95 -6.75 -12.41 -14.41
N SER A 96 -6.55 -13.13 -15.52
CA SER A 96 -7.38 -12.97 -16.71
C SER A 96 -8.80 -13.48 -16.46
N ILE A 97 -9.79 -12.94 -17.17
CA ILE A 97 -11.21 -13.33 -17.02
C ILE A 97 -11.47 -14.82 -17.29
N ASN A 98 -10.65 -15.44 -18.14
CA ASN A 98 -10.74 -16.86 -18.47
C ASN A 98 -9.90 -17.75 -17.53
N SER A 99 -9.23 -17.17 -16.52
CA SER A 99 -8.47 -17.94 -15.53
C SER A 99 -9.36 -18.96 -14.84
N SER A 100 -8.83 -20.16 -14.66
CA SER A 100 -9.50 -21.25 -13.96
C SER A 100 -9.31 -21.21 -12.43
N THR A 101 -8.45 -20.30 -11.93
CA THR A 101 -8.30 -19.99 -10.50
C THR A 101 -9.43 -19.07 -10.04
N ARG A 102 -10.64 -19.63 -9.95
CA ARG A 102 -11.87 -18.94 -9.55
C ARG A 102 -12.83 -19.87 -8.84
N PHE A 103 -13.77 -19.30 -8.10
CA PHE A 103 -14.89 -20.00 -7.49
C PHE A 103 -16.15 -19.12 -7.50
N PRO A 104 -17.36 -19.70 -7.54
CA PRO A 104 -18.59 -18.92 -7.50
C PRO A 104 -18.80 -18.28 -6.12
N ASP A 105 -19.44 -17.13 -6.04
CA ASP A 105 -19.71 -16.45 -4.74
C ASP A 105 -20.52 -17.31 -3.77
N SER A 106 -21.31 -18.27 -4.29
CA SER A 106 -22.11 -19.20 -3.49
C SER A 106 -21.28 -20.09 -2.55
N VAL A 107 -20.01 -20.35 -2.87
CA VAL A 107 -19.12 -21.14 -1.99
C VAL A 107 -18.24 -20.27 -1.10
N ASN A 108 -18.32 -18.94 -1.21
CA ASN A 108 -17.57 -18.00 -0.39
C ASN A 108 -18.28 -17.74 0.95
N ALA A 109 -17.85 -18.43 2.00
CA ALA A 109 -18.34 -18.23 3.36
C ALA A 109 -17.59 -17.15 4.14
N CYS A 110 -16.52 -16.56 3.60
CA CYS A 110 -15.82 -15.44 4.25
C CYS A 110 -16.71 -14.18 4.21
N ALA A 111 -17.35 -13.84 5.33
CA ALA A 111 -18.25 -12.69 5.43
C ALA A 111 -17.54 -11.35 5.26
N THR A 112 -16.35 -11.21 5.86
CA THR A 112 -15.55 -9.98 5.76
C THR A 112 -15.08 -9.68 4.34
N SER A 113 -15.01 -10.67 3.44
CA SER A 113 -14.66 -10.44 2.03
C SER A 113 -15.78 -9.77 1.22
N LYS A 114 -17.04 -9.88 1.66
CA LYS A 114 -18.20 -9.50 0.82
C LYS A 114 -18.24 -8.00 0.54
N SER A 115 -17.99 -7.18 1.57
CA SER A 115 -18.01 -5.72 1.41
C SER A 115 -16.87 -5.24 0.50
N PRO A 116 -15.59 -5.54 0.77
CA PRO A 116 -14.48 -5.10 -0.08
C PRO A 116 -14.58 -5.58 -1.53
N LEU A 117 -15.02 -6.84 -1.76
CA LEU A 117 -15.24 -7.34 -3.12
C LEU A 117 -16.33 -6.58 -3.88
N SER A 118 -17.33 -6.03 -3.17
CA SER A 118 -18.42 -5.26 -3.77
C SER A 118 -18.10 -3.77 -3.95
N SER A 119 -17.28 -3.19 -3.08
CA SER A 119 -16.99 -1.74 -3.06
C SER A 119 -15.67 -1.36 -3.70
N VAL A 120 -14.64 -2.20 -3.53
CA VAL A 120 -13.28 -1.98 -4.07
C VAL A 120 -13.00 -2.95 -5.21
N GLY A 121 -13.69 -4.10 -5.23
CA GLY A 121 -13.49 -5.13 -6.24
C GLY A 121 -12.39 -6.13 -5.89
N GLN A 122 -11.69 -5.92 -4.77
CA GLN A 122 -10.60 -6.77 -4.28
C GLN A 122 -10.71 -7.03 -2.77
N PHE A 123 -10.09 -8.11 -2.30
CA PHE A 123 -9.96 -8.44 -0.88
C PHE A 123 -8.71 -9.27 -0.64
N VAL A 124 -7.89 -8.92 0.35
CA VAL A 124 -6.69 -9.69 0.72
C VAL A 124 -6.87 -10.31 2.10
N SER A 125 -6.65 -11.62 2.21
CA SER A 125 -6.59 -12.33 3.49
C SER A 125 -5.90 -13.67 3.31
N ALA A 126 -5.69 -14.42 4.40
CA ALA A 126 -5.43 -15.84 4.25
C ALA A 126 -6.73 -16.56 3.90
N ILE A 127 -6.76 -17.18 2.72
CA ILE A 127 -7.94 -17.84 2.17
C ILE A 127 -7.77 -19.35 2.24
N TRP A 128 -8.80 -20.03 2.72
CA TRP A 128 -8.79 -21.47 2.94
C TRP A 128 -9.91 -22.14 2.17
N SER A 129 -9.65 -23.37 1.76
CA SER A 129 -10.61 -24.26 1.14
C SER A 129 -10.85 -25.46 2.03
N TYR A 130 -12.11 -25.85 2.18
CA TYR A 130 -12.50 -27.06 2.90
C TYR A 130 -12.58 -28.23 1.94
N LYS A 131 -11.70 -29.21 2.12
CA LYS A 131 -11.46 -30.27 1.14
C LYS A 131 -11.70 -31.64 1.72
N GLU A 132 -12.29 -32.50 0.90
CA GLU A 132 -12.29 -33.94 1.15
C GLU A 132 -10.92 -34.52 0.80
N THR A 133 -10.34 -35.28 1.73
CA THR A 133 -9.18 -36.10 1.47
C THR A 133 -9.57 -37.57 1.58
N ASN A 134 -9.32 -38.31 0.51
CA ASN A 134 -9.44 -39.76 0.48
C ASN A 134 -8.04 -40.36 0.59
N PHE A 135 -7.75 -41.02 1.71
CA PHE A 135 -6.48 -41.70 1.93
C PHE A 135 -6.72 -43.16 2.32
N LEU A 136 -6.30 -44.06 1.43
CA LEU A 136 -6.58 -45.50 1.54
C LEU A 136 -8.08 -45.77 1.70
N PHE A 137 -8.53 -46.08 2.93
CA PHE A 137 -9.92 -46.33 3.27
C PHE A 137 -10.52 -45.29 4.25
N TRP A 138 -9.76 -44.26 4.61
CA TRP A 138 -10.29 -43.12 5.37
C TRP A 138 -10.69 -41.97 4.46
N ARG A 139 -11.85 -41.41 4.77
CA ARG A 139 -12.36 -40.17 4.19
C ARG A 139 -12.49 -39.17 5.31
N TYR A 140 -11.83 -38.04 5.18
CA TYR A 140 -11.93 -36.94 6.13
C TYR A 140 -11.93 -35.62 5.39
N TRP A 141 -12.44 -34.60 6.07
CA TRP A 141 -12.47 -33.24 5.57
C TRP A 141 -11.58 -32.36 6.44
N SER A 142 -10.90 -31.40 5.84
CA SER A 142 -10.09 -30.45 6.57
C SER A 142 -9.93 -29.15 5.82
N TRP A 143 -9.66 -28.08 6.56
CA TRP A 143 -9.26 -26.80 5.99
C TRP A 143 -7.80 -26.83 5.56
N GLY A 144 -7.53 -26.24 4.40
CA GLY A 144 -6.19 -26.02 3.90
C GLY A 144 -6.12 -24.71 3.14
N SER A 145 -4.96 -24.06 3.14
CA SER A 145 -4.71 -22.91 2.25
C SER A 145 -5.11 -23.24 0.81
N ILE A 146 -5.78 -22.30 0.16
CA ILE A 146 -6.02 -22.36 -1.27
C ILE A 146 -4.67 -22.24 -2.00
N ARG A 147 -4.41 -23.14 -2.94
CA ARG A 147 -3.16 -23.36 -3.69
C ARG A 147 -3.46 -23.73 -5.14
N GLY A 148 -4.05 -22.80 -5.89
CA GLY A 148 -4.27 -22.97 -7.34
C GLY A 148 -5.28 -24.05 -7.71
N GLU A 149 -6.16 -24.44 -6.78
CA GLU A 149 -7.25 -25.38 -7.05
C GLU A 149 -8.15 -24.86 -8.17
N GLN A 150 -8.73 -25.79 -8.91
CA GLN A 150 -9.64 -25.44 -9.99
C GLN A 150 -11.06 -25.30 -9.45
N GLU A 151 -11.91 -24.55 -10.15
CA GLU A 151 -13.31 -24.29 -9.77
C GLU A 151 -14.05 -25.53 -9.23
N ASN A 152 -13.87 -26.68 -9.90
CA ASN A 152 -14.59 -27.91 -9.55
C ASN A 152 -14.17 -28.54 -8.22
N ASP A 153 -12.98 -28.22 -7.72
CA ASP A 153 -12.42 -28.77 -6.48
C ASP A 153 -12.78 -27.90 -5.26
N ILE A 154 -13.30 -26.70 -5.50
CA ILE A 154 -13.62 -25.72 -4.45
C ILE A 154 -15.09 -25.89 -4.04
N LYS A 155 -15.31 -26.36 -2.81
CA LYS A 155 -16.67 -26.62 -2.26
C LYS A 155 -17.12 -25.62 -1.20
N LEU A 156 -16.16 -25.03 -0.49
CA LEU A 156 -16.36 -24.08 0.58
C LEU A 156 -15.05 -23.32 0.78
N ILE A 157 -15.16 -22.00 0.80
CA ILE A 157 -14.06 -21.05 1.02
C ILE A 157 -14.36 -20.25 2.28
N ASP A 158 -13.31 -19.99 3.06
CA ASP A 158 -13.37 -19.09 4.22
C ASP A 158 -12.04 -18.34 4.38
N CYS A 159 -11.96 -17.43 5.34
CA CYS A 159 -10.81 -16.55 5.51
C CYS A 159 -10.40 -16.35 6.98
N GLN A 160 -9.14 -15.98 7.15
CA GLN A 160 -8.61 -15.59 8.45
C GLN A 160 -9.24 -14.32 9.01
N GLN A 161 -9.64 -13.39 8.15
CA GLN A 161 -10.16 -12.11 8.60
C GLN A 161 -11.42 -12.27 9.48
N ASP A 162 -12.31 -13.23 9.17
CA ASP A 162 -13.48 -13.54 9.99
C ASP A 162 -13.09 -14.01 11.40
N VAL A 163 -12.01 -14.79 11.53
CA VAL A 163 -11.46 -15.23 12.83
C VAL A 163 -10.90 -14.03 13.60
N THR A 164 -10.10 -13.19 12.94
CA THR A 164 -9.43 -12.03 13.57
C THR A 164 -10.44 -11.04 14.15
N VAL A 165 -11.52 -10.75 13.42
CA VAL A 165 -12.57 -9.81 13.87
C VAL A 165 -13.70 -10.48 14.65
N ARG A 166 -13.57 -11.78 14.95
CA ARG A 166 -14.56 -12.58 15.68
C ARG A 166 -15.94 -12.57 15.01
N ASN A 167 -15.97 -12.57 13.69
CA ASN A 167 -17.19 -12.70 12.90
C ASN A 167 -17.51 -14.19 12.70
N THR A 168 -18.66 -14.62 13.24
CA THR A 168 -19.12 -16.02 13.15
C THR A 168 -20.09 -16.26 11.99
N ALA A 169 -20.39 -15.22 11.19
CA ALA A 169 -21.32 -15.33 10.08
C ALA A 169 -20.66 -15.97 8.86
N ASN A 170 -21.30 -16.99 8.29
CA ASN A 170 -20.80 -17.74 7.14
C ASN A 170 -21.80 -17.65 5.97
N PRO A 171 -21.81 -16.56 5.18
CA PRO A 171 -22.75 -16.32 4.07
C PRO A 171 -22.49 -17.25 2.88
N TYR A 172 -22.82 -18.53 3.07
CA TYR A 172 -22.69 -19.63 2.10
C TYR A 172 -24.04 -20.03 1.53
N SER A 173 -24.05 -20.36 0.25
CA SER A 173 -25.24 -20.89 -0.44
C SER A 173 -24.90 -22.02 -1.41
N GLY A 174 -23.80 -22.74 -1.17
CA GLY A 174 -23.40 -23.91 -1.94
C GLY A 174 -24.11 -25.18 -1.48
N THR A 175 -23.53 -26.35 -1.80
CA THR A 175 -24.17 -27.65 -1.59
C THR A 175 -23.93 -28.27 -0.22
N LEU A 176 -22.92 -27.80 0.53
CA LEU A 176 -22.62 -28.32 1.86
C LEU A 176 -23.59 -27.75 2.91
N THR A 177 -23.90 -28.54 3.93
CA THR A 177 -24.60 -28.02 5.11
C THR A 177 -23.57 -27.49 6.08
N ILE A 178 -23.55 -26.17 6.27
CA ILE A 178 -22.63 -25.49 7.20
C ILE A 178 -23.40 -24.73 8.29
N GLY A 179 -22.73 -24.49 9.42
CA GLY A 179 -23.24 -23.66 10.52
C GLY A 179 -22.42 -22.38 10.69
N ALA A 180 -22.82 -21.56 11.65
CA ALA A 180 -22.04 -20.41 12.11
C ALA A 180 -20.80 -20.85 12.91
N GLY A 181 -19.77 -20.01 12.94
CA GLY A 181 -18.54 -20.23 13.70
C GLY A 181 -17.28 -20.02 12.87
N TYR A 182 -16.14 -20.45 13.38
CA TYR A 182 -14.82 -20.32 12.77
C TYR A 182 -14.37 -21.63 12.10
N PRO A 183 -13.63 -21.59 10.98
CA PRO A 183 -13.05 -22.76 10.36
C PRO A 183 -12.32 -23.66 11.38
N ILE A 184 -12.75 -24.92 11.57
CA ILE A 184 -12.18 -25.80 12.60
C ILE A 184 -10.78 -26.32 12.24
N LYS A 185 -9.86 -26.37 13.21
CA LYS A 185 -8.56 -27.00 13.01
C LYS A 185 -8.63 -28.53 13.04
N GLY A 186 -8.01 -29.16 12.03
CA GLY A 186 -7.83 -30.62 11.98
C GLY A 186 -8.85 -31.36 11.12
N ASN A 187 -8.83 -32.69 11.22
CA ASN A 187 -9.71 -33.56 10.44
C ASN A 187 -11.12 -33.57 11.05
N SER A 188 -12.12 -33.49 10.17
CA SER A 188 -13.54 -33.39 10.50
C SER A 188 -14.39 -34.09 9.43
N SER A 189 -15.72 -33.99 9.53
CA SER A 189 -16.68 -34.49 8.54
C SER A 189 -17.23 -33.35 7.68
N ALA A 190 -17.76 -33.65 6.50
CA ALA A 190 -18.31 -32.65 5.56
C ALA A 190 -19.27 -31.60 6.18
N THR A 191 -20.00 -31.93 7.24
CA THR A 191 -20.96 -31.04 7.94
C THR A 191 -20.40 -30.38 9.20
N ALA A 192 -19.14 -30.63 9.56
CA ALA A 192 -18.50 -30.17 10.78
C ALA A 192 -17.31 -29.26 10.46
N ALA A 193 -17.48 -28.36 9.48
CA ALA A 193 -16.44 -27.45 9.03
C ALA A 193 -16.13 -26.32 10.05
N TYR A 194 -17.00 -26.08 11.03
CA TYR A 194 -16.94 -24.91 11.91
C TYR A 194 -16.93 -25.26 13.40
N THR A 195 -16.31 -24.39 14.20
CA THR A 195 -16.29 -24.42 15.66
C THR A 195 -16.72 -23.08 16.24
N ALA A 196 -17.40 -23.08 17.39
CA ALA A 196 -17.71 -21.84 18.11
C ALA A 196 -16.49 -21.29 18.89
N ASP A 197 -15.49 -22.14 19.17
CA ASP A 197 -14.31 -21.78 19.93
C ASP A 197 -13.18 -21.29 19.02
N VAL A 198 -12.86 -20.00 19.12
CA VAL A 198 -11.81 -19.33 18.35
C VAL A 198 -10.42 -19.94 18.60
N ALA A 199 -10.16 -20.53 19.77
CA ALA A 199 -8.88 -21.17 20.07
C ALA A 199 -8.66 -22.44 19.23
N ASN A 200 -9.75 -23.03 18.73
CA ASN A 200 -9.74 -24.19 17.84
C ASN A 200 -9.87 -23.82 16.35
N ALA A 201 -9.77 -22.52 16.01
CA ALA A 201 -9.82 -22.07 14.64
C ALA A 201 -8.55 -22.49 13.86
N TYR A 202 -8.73 -22.80 12.58
CA TYR A 202 -7.65 -22.98 11.63
C TYR A 202 -6.89 -21.66 11.43
N ASN A 203 -5.56 -21.70 11.35
CA ASN A 203 -4.73 -20.50 11.44
C ASN A 203 -3.47 -20.53 10.55
N ASN A 204 -3.61 -20.91 9.28
CA ASN A 204 -2.50 -20.89 8.32
C ASN A 204 -2.49 -19.59 7.50
N ASN A 205 -1.36 -18.88 7.49
CA ASN A 205 -1.27 -17.53 6.94
C ASN A 205 -0.69 -17.51 5.50
N THR A 206 -1.42 -18.04 4.53
CA THR A 206 -1.06 -17.86 3.11
C THR A 206 -1.87 -16.71 2.52
N GLY A 207 -1.24 -15.55 2.33
CA GLY A 207 -1.90 -14.37 1.76
C GLY A 207 -2.37 -14.61 0.32
N ILE A 208 -3.65 -14.35 0.06
CA ILE A 208 -4.30 -14.51 -1.23
C ILE A 208 -5.14 -13.26 -1.50
N THR A 209 -5.02 -12.72 -2.71
CA THR A 209 -5.88 -11.64 -3.18
C THR A 209 -7.05 -12.23 -3.95
N LEU A 210 -8.26 -11.91 -3.52
CA LEU A 210 -9.51 -12.19 -4.19
C LEU A 210 -9.91 -10.98 -5.06
N TYR A 211 -10.45 -11.24 -6.25
CA TYR A 211 -10.94 -10.24 -7.19
C TYR A 211 -12.36 -10.58 -7.62
N SER A 212 -13.24 -9.59 -7.67
CA SER A 212 -14.57 -9.76 -8.26
C SER A 212 -14.47 -9.86 -9.79
N ALA A 213 -15.39 -10.59 -10.42
CA ALA A 213 -15.49 -10.61 -11.88
C ALA A 213 -15.68 -9.21 -12.49
N ASN A 214 -16.42 -8.32 -11.81
CA ASN A 214 -16.64 -6.96 -12.27
C ASN A 214 -15.33 -6.14 -12.29
N TYR A 215 -14.49 -6.31 -11.27
CA TYR A 215 -13.17 -5.69 -11.21
C TYR A 215 -12.26 -6.19 -12.35
N ILE A 216 -12.24 -7.49 -12.62
CA ILE A 216 -11.42 -8.07 -13.71
C ILE A 216 -11.88 -7.54 -15.08
N ARG A 217 -13.20 -7.41 -15.29
CA ARG A 217 -13.77 -6.83 -16.52
C ARG A 217 -13.36 -5.38 -16.74
N TRP A 218 -13.29 -4.59 -15.66
CA TRP A 218 -12.76 -3.24 -15.69
C TRP A 218 -11.26 -3.23 -16.02
N TYR A 219 -10.48 -3.99 -15.25
CA TYR A 219 -9.02 -3.99 -15.32
C TYR A 219 -8.49 -4.41 -16.71
N HIS A 220 -9.06 -5.46 -17.29
CA HIS A 220 -8.68 -5.95 -18.64
C HIS A 220 -9.57 -5.39 -19.75
N GLY A 221 -10.49 -4.48 -19.43
CA GLY A 221 -11.37 -3.84 -20.38
C GLY A 221 -10.66 -2.75 -21.19
N PRO A 222 -11.28 -2.28 -22.28
CA PRO A 222 -10.69 -1.22 -23.11
C PRO A 222 -10.53 0.13 -22.36
N GLY A 223 -11.12 0.27 -21.17
CA GLY A 223 -11.13 1.50 -20.38
C GLY A 223 -11.77 2.67 -21.12
N GLN A 224 -11.93 3.79 -20.43
CA GLN A 224 -12.13 5.09 -21.08
C GLN A 224 -11.06 6.03 -20.53
N PRO A 225 -10.34 6.78 -21.38
CA PRO A 225 -9.38 7.75 -20.89
C PRO A 225 -10.12 8.88 -20.15
N VAL A 226 -9.68 9.15 -18.93
CA VAL A 226 -10.14 10.26 -18.11
C VAL A 226 -8.95 11.11 -17.69
N SER A 227 -9.16 12.43 -17.69
CA SER A 227 -8.17 13.37 -17.19
C SER A 227 -8.30 13.44 -15.67
N LYS A 228 -7.25 13.03 -14.95
CA LYS A 228 -7.16 13.14 -13.49
C LYS A 228 -5.88 13.86 -13.10
N SER A 229 -5.92 14.64 -12.01
CA SER A 229 -4.70 15.19 -11.42
C SER A 229 -3.84 14.08 -10.82
N ARG A 230 -2.52 14.28 -10.76
CA ARG A 230 -1.58 13.38 -10.07
C ARG A 230 -2.03 13.12 -8.62
N LEU A 231 -2.47 14.18 -7.91
CA LEU A 231 -3.05 14.05 -6.57
C LEU A 231 -4.28 13.12 -6.54
N SER A 232 -5.19 13.24 -7.51
CA SER A 232 -6.38 12.39 -7.57
C SER A 232 -6.03 10.93 -7.82
N ILE A 233 -5.04 10.65 -8.65
CA ILE A 233 -4.55 9.30 -8.94
C ILE A 233 -3.92 8.71 -7.68
N ALA A 234 -2.99 9.45 -7.05
CA ALA A 234 -2.35 9.07 -5.81
C ALA A 234 -3.36 8.76 -4.69
N LYS A 235 -4.40 9.61 -4.52
CA LYS A 235 -5.45 9.39 -3.51
C LYS A 235 -6.20 8.09 -3.74
N SER A 236 -6.48 7.77 -5.01
CA SER A 236 -7.19 6.54 -5.39
C SER A 236 -6.34 5.31 -5.04
N ALA A 237 -5.07 5.30 -5.44
CA ALA A 237 -4.14 4.21 -5.16
C ALA A 237 -3.93 4.00 -3.64
N VAL A 238 -3.76 5.08 -2.88
CA VAL A 238 -3.63 5.01 -1.42
C VAL A 238 -4.92 4.53 -0.75
N THR A 239 -6.08 4.99 -1.22
CA THR A 239 -7.40 4.52 -0.71
C THR A 239 -7.57 3.03 -0.92
N GLU A 240 -7.19 2.53 -2.11
CA GLU A 240 -7.22 1.10 -2.43
C GLU A 240 -6.24 0.30 -1.56
N LEU A 241 -5.01 0.78 -1.37
CA LEU A 241 -4.02 0.17 -0.49
C LEU A 241 -4.56 0.03 0.94
N ILE A 242 -5.08 1.11 1.51
CA ILE A 242 -5.62 1.12 2.88
C ILE A 242 -6.79 0.14 3.02
N SER A 243 -7.74 0.20 2.08
CA SER A 243 -8.97 -0.62 2.14
C SER A 243 -8.71 -2.11 1.91
N SER A 244 -7.64 -2.44 1.19
CA SER A 244 -7.26 -3.83 0.89
C SER A 244 -6.34 -4.46 1.94
N THR A 245 -5.81 -3.69 2.90
CA THR A 245 -4.83 -4.17 3.89
C THR A 245 -5.20 -3.86 5.36
N PRO A 246 -6.34 -4.40 5.86
CA PRO A 246 -6.81 -4.10 7.23
C PRO A 246 -5.85 -4.59 8.35
N GLY A 247 -4.92 -5.49 8.05
CA GLY A 247 -3.88 -5.96 8.98
C GLY A 247 -2.66 -5.04 9.14
N VAL A 248 -2.65 -3.89 8.47
CA VAL A 248 -1.56 -2.89 8.54
C VAL A 248 -2.05 -1.66 9.29
N ASP A 249 -1.19 -1.10 10.15
CA ASP A 249 -1.49 0.15 10.84
C ASP A 249 -0.87 1.29 10.04
N PHE A 250 -1.73 2.15 9.50
CA PHE A 250 -1.31 3.29 8.71
C PHE A 250 -1.32 4.57 9.54
N GLY A 251 -0.46 5.52 9.19
CA GLY A 251 -0.49 6.93 9.59
C GLY A 251 -0.37 7.82 8.35
N LEU A 252 -0.55 9.12 8.52
CA LEU A 252 -0.49 10.09 7.41
C LEU A 252 0.35 11.30 7.80
N ALA A 253 1.32 11.62 6.96
CA ALA A 253 2.04 12.88 6.93
C ALA A 253 1.81 13.58 5.59
N VAL A 254 1.91 14.91 5.60
CA VAL A 254 1.77 15.75 4.42
C VAL A 254 2.82 16.84 4.45
N PHE A 255 3.09 17.46 3.30
CA PHE A 255 3.98 18.61 3.26
C PHE A 255 3.33 19.83 3.91
N ASN A 256 4.18 20.66 4.50
CA ASN A 256 3.84 22.05 4.74
C ASN A 256 3.96 22.82 3.42
N GLU A 257 3.39 24.03 3.34
CA GLU A 257 3.40 24.84 2.11
C GLU A 257 4.83 25.07 1.59
N ASN A 258 5.80 25.11 2.50
CA ASN A 258 7.22 25.36 2.28
C ASN A 258 7.48 26.47 1.26
N SER A 259 6.77 27.57 1.46
CA SER A 259 6.62 28.67 0.51
C SER A 259 7.57 29.81 0.88
N SER A 260 8.24 30.39 -0.11
CA SER A 260 9.06 31.59 0.11
C SER A 260 8.26 32.79 0.62
N ARG A 261 6.92 32.73 0.55
CA ARG A 261 5.99 33.73 1.10
C ARG A 261 5.76 33.54 2.61
N ASN A 262 6.07 32.37 3.17
CA ASN A 262 5.89 32.05 4.57
C ASN A 262 7.07 31.24 5.12
N ALA A 263 8.03 31.96 5.70
CA ALA A 263 9.32 31.43 6.18
C ALA A 263 9.20 30.34 7.27
N ASN A 264 8.02 30.16 7.87
CA ASN A 264 7.77 29.19 8.92
C ASN A 264 6.88 28.06 8.42
N THR A 265 7.13 27.49 7.24
CA THR A 265 6.35 26.37 6.68
C THR A 265 7.22 25.26 6.09
N ASN A 266 8.43 25.05 6.61
CA ASN A 266 9.37 24.06 6.08
C ASN A 266 8.93 22.62 6.38
N GLY A 267 9.44 21.63 5.62
CA GLY A 267 9.21 20.23 5.91
C GLY A 267 7.76 19.79 5.80
N GLY A 268 7.41 18.80 6.62
CA GLY A 268 6.06 18.24 6.67
C GLY A 268 5.57 18.09 8.10
N ARG A 269 4.34 17.60 8.22
CA ARG A 269 3.70 17.38 9.51
C ARG A 269 2.92 16.07 9.52
N ILE A 270 2.92 15.41 10.67
CA ILE A 270 2.03 14.28 10.93
C ILE A 270 0.61 14.82 11.09
N VAL A 271 -0.33 14.37 10.27
CA VAL A 271 -1.74 14.81 10.27
C VAL A 271 -2.70 13.71 10.71
N ARG A 272 -2.17 12.50 10.85
CA ARG A 272 -2.81 11.37 11.53
C ARG A 272 -1.74 10.46 12.10
N ASN A 273 -1.86 10.14 13.38
CA ASN A 273 -1.06 9.11 14.03
C ASN A 273 -1.23 7.74 13.36
N ILE A 274 -0.29 6.82 13.60
CA ILE A 274 -0.40 5.44 13.16
C ILE A 274 -1.43 4.71 14.03
N LEU A 275 -2.52 4.27 13.40
CA LEU A 275 -3.64 3.60 14.06
C LEU A 275 -4.14 2.44 13.19
N GLY A 276 -4.53 1.34 13.85
CA GLY A 276 -5.14 0.20 13.18
C GLY A 276 -6.51 0.53 12.60
N SER A 277 -6.83 -0.07 11.45
CA SER A 277 -8.05 0.19 10.68
C SER A 277 -9.34 0.09 11.50
N GLU A 278 -9.42 -0.86 12.44
CA GLU A 278 -10.57 -1.12 13.30
C GLU A 278 -10.64 -0.23 14.56
N THR A 279 -9.62 0.60 14.82
CA THR A 279 -9.58 1.47 16.00
C THR A 279 -10.81 2.37 16.03
N SER A 280 -11.62 2.29 17.07
CA SER A 280 -12.78 3.18 17.24
C SER A 280 -12.35 4.53 17.78
N LEU A 281 -12.68 5.60 17.06
CA LEU A 281 -12.36 6.97 17.44
C LEU A 281 -13.55 7.63 18.12
N GLY A 282 -13.29 8.63 18.97
CA GLY A 282 -14.32 9.36 19.73
C GLY A 282 -15.34 10.13 18.88
N ASN A 283 -15.11 10.24 17.58
CA ASN A 283 -16.02 10.86 16.60
C ASN A 283 -16.94 9.83 15.90
N GLY A 284 -16.93 8.55 16.32
CA GLY A 284 -17.76 7.49 15.76
C GLY A 284 -17.24 6.86 14.47
N LYS A 285 -16.03 7.25 14.02
CA LYS A 285 -15.37 6.65 12.85
C LYS A 285 -14.41 5.54 13.28
N THR A 286 -14.18 4.60 12.38
CA THR A 286 -13.05 3.66 12.47
C THR A 286 -11.75 4.38 12.09
N GLY A 287 -10.60 3.81 12.47
CA GLY A 287 -9.29 4.31 12.10
C GLY A 287 -9.16 4.40 10.58
N GLU A 288 -9.64 3.39 9.86
CA GLU A 288 -9.68 3.37 8.39
C GLU A 288 -10.50 4.54 7.83
N GLN A 289 -11.74 4.72 8.29
CA GLN A 289 -12.61 5.78 7.78
C GLN A 289 -12.00 7.18 8.02
N ASP A 290 -11.40 7.41 9.19
CA ASP A 290 -10.72 8.67 9.48
C ASP A 290 -9.51 8.92 8.57
N LEU A 291 -8.72 7.88 8.27
CA LEU A 291 -7.61 7.99 7.33
C LEU A 291 -8.10 8.31 5.92
N LEU A 292 -9.09 7.56 5.42
CA LEU A 292 -9.66 7.75 4.10
C LEU A 292 -10.25 9.15 3.94
N ASP A 293 -10.95 9.65 4.96
CA ASP A 293 -11.49 11.01 4.95
C ASP A 293 -10.38 12.07 4.86
N LYS A 294 -9.28 11.89 5.61
CA LYS A 294 -8.13 12.79 5.57
C LYS A 294 -7.41 12.75 4.21
N VAL A 295 -7.18 11.55 3.65
CA VAL A 295 -6.59 11.38 2.30
C VAL A 295 -7.48 12.06 1.25
N ASN A 296 -8.78 11.84 1.31
CA ASN A 296 -9.73 12.44 0.36
C ASN A 296 -9.78 13.98 0.47
N ALA A 297 -9.58 14.53 1.67
CA ALA A 297 -9.57 15.97 1.93
C ALA A 297 -8.27 16.69 1.52
N LEU A 298 -7.20 15.99 1.13
CA LEU A 298 -5.93 16.63 0.77
C LEU A 298 -6.08 17.57 -0.44
N ASN A 299 -5.36 18.67 -0.44
CA ASN A 299 -5.32 19.60 -1.57
C ASN A 299 -3.86 19.79 -1.99
N ALA A 300 -3.66 20.03 -3.28
CA ALA A 300 -2.35 20.36 -3.81
C ALA A 300 -2.11 21.87 -3.63
N ASP A 301 -1.10 22.27 -2.87
CA ASP A 301 -0.55 23.61 -2.75
C ASP A 301 0.88 23.62 -2.17
N GLY A 302 1.67 24.64 -2.50
CA GLY A 302 3.03 24.79 -1.96
C GLY A 302 4.12 24.03 -2.74
N ASN A 303 5.25 23.79 -2.07
CA ASN A 303 6.47 23.19 -2.63
C ASN A 303 6.68 21.74 -2.14
N THR A 304 7.83 21.14 -2.48
CA THR A 304 8.15 19.70 -2.33
C THR A 304 9.32 19.49 -1.34
N PRO A 305 9.11 19.68 -0.02
CA PRO A 305 10.13 19.53 1.05
C PRO A 305 10.48 18.08 1.38
N LEU A 306 11.12 17.35 0.44
CA LEU A 306 11.30 15.91 0.59
C LEU A 306 12.18 15.51 1.78
N CYS A 307 13.40 16.05 1.87
CA CYS A 307 14.38 15.73 2.92
C CYS A 307 13.87 16.17 4.30
N GLU A 308 13.29 17.36 4.37
CA GLU A 308 12.77 17.91 5.62
C GLU A 308 11.58 17.12 6.16
N THR A 309 10.67 16.70 5.29
CA THR A 309 9.56 15.85 5.70
C THR A 309 10.03 14.45 6.09
N LEU A 310 11.06 13.90 5.43
CA LEU A 310 11.67 12.64 5.85
C LEU A 310 12.33 12.76 7.23
N GLN A 311 12.97 13.89 7.54
CA GLN A 311 13.52 14.15 8.87
C GLN A 311 12.40 14.22 9.93
N GLU A 312 11.26 14.83 9.61
CA GLU A 312 10.11 14.82 10.53
C GLU A 312 9.60 13.39 10.77
N ALA A 313 9.54 12.55 9.73
CA ALA A 313 9.17 11.15 9.86
C ALA A 313 10.18 10.36 10.72
N TYR A 314 11.49 10.60 10.55
CA TYR A 314 12.54 10.02 11.39
C TYR A 314 12.30 10.36 12.87
N GLN A 315 12.04 11.64 13.18
CA GLN A 315 11.77 12.08 14.55
C GLN A 315 10.46 11.48 15.09
N PHE A 316 9.44 11.34 14.25
CA PHE A 316 8.17 10.69 14.61
C PHE A 316 8.36 9.24 15.04
N PHE A 317 9.08 8.45 14.24
CA PHE A 317 9.40 7.07 14.58
C PHE A 317 10.36 6.96 15.78
N GLY A 318 11.35 7.86 15.89
CA GLY A 318 12.31 7.90 17.00
C GLY A 318 11.72 8.43 18.32
N GLY A 319 10.52 9.00 18.30
CA GLY A 319 9.93 9.66 19.48
C GLY A 319 10.68 10.93 19.92
N GLU A 320 11.39 11.56 18.97
CA GLU A 320 12.19 12.76 19.17
C GLU A 320 11.33 14.04 19.13
N SER A 321 11.97 15.19 19.31
CA SER A 321 11.31 16.50 19.31
C SER A 321 10.57 16.77 17.99
N VAL A 322 9.41 17.42 18.08
CA VAL A 322 8.68 17.89 16.90
C VAL A 322 9.38 19.12 16.34
N VAL A 323 9.74 19.11 15.05
CA VAL A 323 10.45 20.24 14.41
C VAL A 323 9.56 20.89 13.37
N TYR A 324 9.37 20.23 12.22
CA TYR A 324 8.61 20.76 11.10
C TYR A 324 7.10 20.65 11.32
N GLY A 325 6.64 19.72 12.17
CA GLY A 325 5.24 19.60 12.55
C GLY A 325 4.66 20.88 13.15
N THR A 326 5.47 21.65 13.90
CA THR A 326 5.06 22.92 14.51
C THR A 326 5.00 24.09 13.52
N GLN A 327 5.69 23.97 12.38
CA GLN A 327 5.74 24.98 11.32
C GLN A 327 4.49 24.92 10.42
N GLY A 328 3.64 23.90 10.57
CA GLY A 328 2.38 23.81 9.82
C GLY A 328 1.32 24.85 10.21
N GLY A 329 1.43 25.50 11.37
CA GLY A 329 0.47 26.53 11.82
C GLY A 329 -1.00 26.11 11.66
N SER A 330 -1.77 26.89 10.89
CA SER A 330 -3.19 26.66 10.58
C SER A 330 -3.41 25.96 9.22
N LEU A 331 -2.38 25.35 8.63
CA LEU A 331 -2.52 24.60 7.38
C LEU A 331 -3.49 23.43 7.56
N SER A 332 -4.26 23.15 6.51
CA SER A 332 -5.20 22.04 6.47
C SER A 332 -4.64 20.89 5.63
N PRO A 333 -4.69 19.62 6.10
CA PRO A 333 -5.17 19.21 7.42
C PRO A 333 -4.22 19.64 8.55
N ALA A 334 -4.76 19.98 9.72
CA ALA A 334 -3.95 20.37 10.87
C ALA A 334 -3.08 19.19 11.35
N ARG A 335 -1.96 19.51 12.01
CA ARG A 335 -1.10 18.49 12.64
C ARG A 335 -1.89 17.71 13.70
N ASP A 336 -1.59 16.43 13.84
CA ASP A 336 -2.21 15.55 14.82
C ASP A 336 -1.46 15.62 16.15
N THR A 337 -1.91 16.49 17.05
CA THR A 337 -1.31 16.64 18.39
C THR A 337 -1.49 15.39 19.26
N SER A 338 -2.36 14.43 18.90
CA SER A 338 -2.49 13.18 19.65
C SER A 338 -1.25 12.28 19.48
N ALA A 339 -0.49 12.46 18.41
CA ALA A 339 0.78 11.81 18.16
C ALA A 339 1.92 12.32 19.07
N GLU A 340 1.68 13.37 19.87
CA GLU A 340 2.71 14.07 20.61
C GLU A 340 2.56 13.88 22.13
N LYS A 341 3.68 13.94 22.84
CA LYS A 341 3.78 14.02 24.29
C LYS A 341 3.74 15.49 24.72
N SER A 342 3.37 15.73 25.98
CA SER A 342 3.27 17.09 26.54
C SER A 342 4.59 17.87 26.57
N ASN A 343 5.73 17.18 26.47
CA ASN A 343 7.07 17.78 26.43
C ASN A 343 7.51 18.18 25.00
N GLY A 344 6.65 18.06 23.99
CA GLY A 344 6.96 18.46 22.62
C GLY A 344 7.75 17.43 21.81
N THR A 345 7.75 16.16 22.24
CA THR A 345 8.32 15.04 21.46
C THR A 345 7.24 14.09 20.97
N TYR A 346 7.52 13.30 19.94
CA TYR A 346 6.57 12.33 19.42
C TYR A 346 6.39 11.10 20.34
N LYS A 347 5.21 10.50 20.23
CA LYS A 347 4.93 9.14 20.71
C LYS A 347 5.34 8.18 19.60
N ALA A 348 6.50 7.55 19.76
CA ALA A 348 6.96 6.53 18.83
C ALA A 348 5.84 5.48 18.62
N PRO A 349 5.52 5.10 17.38
CA PRO A 349 4.36 4.27 17.05
C PRO A 349 4.59 2.76 17.29
N TYR A 350 5.69 2.41 17.95
CA TYR A 350 6.07 1.04 18.27
C TYR A 350 5.31 0.51 19.49
N ASP A 351 4.86 -0.73 19.39
CA ASP A 351 4.33 -1.51 20.51
C ASP A 351 5.36 -2.59 20.91
N ASN A 352 5.08 -3.37 21.97
CA ASN A 352 6.01 -4.37 22.50
C ASN A 352 6.35 -5.50 21.51
N CYS A 353 5.71 -5.54 20.33
CA CYS A 353 5.85 -6.59 19.35
C CYS A 353 6.44 -6.09 18.02
N SER A 354 6.53 -4.77 17.78
CA SER A 354 7.05 -4.20 16.52
C SER A 354 8.14 -3.17 16.73
N ASN A 355 9.31 -3.41 16.11
CA ASN A 355 10.47 -2.50 16.13
C ASN A 355 10.76 -1.89 14.74
N ASN A 356 9.96 -2.21 13.71
CA ASN A 356 10.19 -1.76 12.34
C ASN A 356 9.07 -0.83 11.89
N GLY A 357 9.46 0.38 11.48
CA GLY A 357 8.58 1.37 10.85
C GLY A 357 8.86 1.45 9.36
N TYR A 358 7.83 1.68 8.56
CA TYR A 358 7.93 1.83 7.12
C TYR A 358 7.44 3.22 6.72
N VAL A 359 8.13 3.85 5.77
CA VAL A 359 7.71 5.10 5.15
C VAL A 359 7.41 4.82 3.68
N ILE A 360 6.20 5.18 3.23
CA ILE A 360 5.85 5.18 1.81
C ILE A 360 5.73 6.62 1.37
N TYR A 361 6.57 7.02 0.43
CA TYR A 361 6.60 8.36 -0.14
C TYR A 361 5.77 8.39 -1.42
N ILE A 362 4.72 9.22 -1.46
CA ILE A 362 3.86 9.39 -2.64
C ILE A 362 4.08 10.79 -3.18
N THR A 363 4.92 10.95 -4.20
CA THR A 363 5.35 12.24 -4.78
C THR A 363 5.50 12.13 -6.29
N ASP A 364 5.30 13.24 -7.01
CA ASP A 364 5.64 13.34 -8.43
C ASP A 364 7.10 13.74 -8.69
N GLY A 365 7.87 13.93 -7.61
CA GLY A 365 9.31 14.12 -7.63
C GLY A 365 9.74 15.58 -7.72
N GLU A 366 11.05 15.76 -7.82
CA GLU A 366 11.76 17.05 -7.78
C GLU A 366 11.59 17.84 -6.46
N PRO A 367 12.57 17.75 -5.53
CA PRO A 367 12.56 18.59 -4.35
C PRO A 367 12.55 20.07 -4.71
N THR A 368 11.69 20.86 -4.07
CA THR A 368 11.64 22.32 -4.21
C THR A 368 11.57 22.94 -2.82
N ASN A 369 12.41 23.96 -2.58
CA ASN A 369 12.66 24.57 -1.26
C ASN A 369 13.14 23.57 -0.17
N ASP A 370 13.86 22.51 -0.55
CA ASP A 370 14.28 21.40 0.34
C ASP A 370 15.72 21.56 0.86
N SER A 371 15.98 22.50 1.77
CA SER A 371 17.33 22.78 2.30
C SER A 371 17.41 23.08 3.80
N SER A 372 16.28 23.24 4.51
CA SER A 372 16.26 23.51 5.96
C SER A 372 16.86 22.38 6.79
N SER A 373 16.82 21.14 6.28
CA SER A 373 17.37 19.96 6.95
C SER A 373 18.85 19.71 6.68
N ASP A 374 19.47 20.43 5.74
CA ASP A 374 20.81 20.09 5.23
C ASP A 374 21.86 19.99 6.34
N ASN A 375 21.87 20.94 7.27
CA ASN A 375 22.88 20.94 8.34
C ASN A 375 22.60 19.84 9.37
N THR A 376 21.34 19.61 9.72
CA THR A 376 20.94 18.52 10.62
C THR A 376 21.34 17.16 10.06
N VAL A 377 21.09 16.93 8.77
CA VAL A 377 21.43 15.65 8.12
C VAL A 377 22.94 15.50 7.99
N LYS A 378 23.68 16.57 7.66
CA LYS A 378 25.16 16.53 7.69
C LYS A 378 25.68 16.14 9.07
N ASP A 379 25.11 16.71 10.14
CA ASP A 379 25.52 16.42 11.50
C ASP A 379 25.25 14.96 11.88
N LEU A 380 24.09 14.41 11.50
CA LEU A 380 23.75 12.99 11.68
C LEU A 380 24.74 12.08 10.93
N ILE A 381 24.98 12.35 9.65
CA ILE A 381 25.94 11.55 8.85
C ILE A 381 27.34 11.65 9.44
N ASN A 382 27.71 12.80 9.99
CA ASN A 382 29.01 13.01 10.62
C ASN A 382 29.25 12.14 11.87
N THR A 383 28.20 11.61 12.51
CA THR A 383 28.34 10.67 13.64
C THR A 383 28.70 9.25 13.22
N LEU A 384 28.56 8.91 11.94
CA LEU A 384 28.79 7.55 11.44
C LEU A 384 30.29 7.21 11.28
N SER A 385 30.59 5.92 11.11
CA SER A 385 31.94 5.48 10.75
C SER A 385 32.31 5.94 9.33
N ASP A 386 33.59 6.03 9.00
CA ASP A 386 34.04 6.43 7.67
C ASP A 386 33.55 5.48 6.56
N ASN A 387 33.31 4.21 6.89
CA ASN A 387 32.77 3.22 5.96
C ASN A 387 31.29 3.52 5.66
N ASP A 388 30.52 3.81 6.70
CA ASP A 388 29.09 4.10 6.61
C ASP A 388 28.82 5.45 5.93
N LYS A 389 29.64 6.47 6.21
CA LYS A 389 29.61 7.77 5.51
C LYS A 389 29.77 7.61 3.99
N ARG A 390 30.65 6.69 3.56
CA ARG A 390 30.85 6.40 2.13
C ARG A 390 29.70 5.59 1.53
N ALA A 391 29.01 4.78 2.33
CA ALA A 391 27.88 3.97 1.90
C ALA A 391 26.59 4.80 1.73
N TYR A 392 26.29 5.69 2.69
CA TYR A 392 25.07 6.51 2.67
C TYR A 392 25.21 7.81 1.87
N GLY A 393 26.44 8.21 1.53
CA GLY A 393 26.71 9.26 0.54
C GLY A 393 26.57 10.69 1.05
N THR A 394 26.61 11.65 0.12
CA THR A 394 26.39 13.09 0.34
C THR A 394 25.12 13.55 -0.38
N ALA A 395 24.82 14.86 -0.36
CA ALA A 395 23.72 15.40 -1.16
C ALA A 395 23.80 14.93 -2.62
N VAL A 396 22.65 14.48 -3.14
CA VAL A 396 22.52 13.99 -4.52
C VAL A 396 21.96 15.12 -5.37
N SER A 397 22.59 15.39 -6.50
CA SER A 397 22.10 16.37 -7.47
C SER A 397 20.89 15.84 -8.24
N TYR A 398 19.90 16.69 -8.46
CA TYR A 398 18.70 16.37 -9.25
C TYR A 398 18.42 17.45 -10.31
N GLY A 399 17.56 17.11 -11.28
CA GLY A 399 17.21 17.97 -12.41
C GLY A 399 18.17 17.89 -13.60
N SER A 400 17.83 18.60 -14.69
CA SER A 400 18.62 18.69 -15.91
C SER A 400 19.09 20.13 -16.16
N GLY A 401 20.24 20.31 -16.83
CA GLY A 401 20.83 21.63 -17.09
C GLY A 401 21.90 22.09 -16.08
N SER A 402 22.25 23.37 -16.15
CA SER A 402 23.36 24.01 -15.42
C SER A 402 23.03 24.46 -13.99
N SER A 403 21.74 24.45 -13.60
CA SER A 403 21.26 24.82 -12.27
C SER A 403 20.65 23.60 -11.57
N ARG A 404 21.50 22.63 -11.23
CA ARG A 404 21.08 21.43 -10.49
C ARG A 404 20.90 21.77 -9.00
N GLY A 405 19.71 21.49 -8.48
CA GLY A 405 19.49 21.41 -7.04
C GLY A 405 20.22 20.20 -6.44
N SER A 406 20.42 20.19 -5.13
CA SER A 406 20.97 19.05 -4.40
C SER A 406 20.14 18.79 -3.15
N SER A 407 19.88 17.53 -2.82
CA SER A 407 19.10 17.15 -1.63
C SER A 407 19.81 16.05 -0.86
N TYR A 408 19.72 16.12 0.47
CA TYR A 408 20.22 15.10 1.39
C TYR A 408 19.24 13.93 1.61
N LEU A 409 18.10 13.92 0.93
CA LEU A 409 17.06 12.89 1.08
C LEU A 409 17.62 11.46 1.03
N ALA A 410 18.43 11.14 0.01
CA ALA A 410 19.00 9.81 -0.16
C ALA A 410 19.95 9.42 0.99
N ALA A 411 20.73 10.39 1.49
CA ALA A 411 21.66 10.15 2.57
C ALA A 411 20.94 9.97 3.92
N LEU A 412 19.87 10.72 4.15
CA LEU A 412 19.00 10.51 5.30
C LEU A 412 18.28 9.16 5.23
N ALA A 413 17.72 8.80 4.07
CA ALA A 413 17.05 7.51 3.88
C ALA A 413 17.99 6.32 4.17
N GLY A 414 19.25 6.42 3.73
CA GLY A 414 20.29 5.43 4.03
C GLY A 414 20.65 5.36 5.52
N TYR A 415 20.75 6.51 6.20
CA TYR A 415 21.01 6.56 7.64
C TYR A 415 19.91 5.87 8.47
N THR A 416 18.65 5.98 8.02
CA THR A 416 17.47 5.47 8.74
C THR A 416 17.09 4.02 8.40
N GLY A 417 17.79 3.39 7.45
CA GLY A 417 17.46 2.09 6.88
C GLY A 417 18.09 0.88 7.54
#